data_AF-A0A2G2PAY0-F1
#
_entry.id   AF-A0A2G2PAY0-F1
#
_cell.length_a   1.000
_cell.length_b   1.000
_cell.length_c   1.000
_cell.angle_alpha   90.00
_cell.angle_beta   90.00
_cell.angle_gamma   90.00
#
_symmetry.space_group_name_H-M   'P 1'
#
loop_
_entity.id
_entity.type
_entity.pdbx_description
1 polymer ?
#
loop_
_entity_poly.entity_id
_entity_poly.type
_entity_poly.pdbx_seq_one_letter_code
_entity_poly.pdbx_strand_id
1 'polypeptide(L)' 'MNKGTYIEKLEKDYTYSYYLLDGELTIEDKLLKKDSFLVLEDLDYIEIIVNEKSELFFVKSPSKIGYKRFLQRY' A
#
# COMPACT_ATOMS: atom_id res chain seq x y z
N MET A 1 -16.20 -3.18 -19.11
CA MET A 1 -15.71 -2.11 -18.22
C MET A 1 -15.76 -2.66 -16.81
N ASN A 2 -14.62 -3.11 -16.27
CA ASN A 2 -14.56 -3.62 -14.91
C ASN A 2 -14.15 -2.45 -14.00
N LYS A 3 -15.15 -1.69 -13.57
CA LYS A 3 -14.99 -0.69 -12.51
C LYS A 3 -15.39 -1.34 -11.20
N GLY A 4 -14.64 -1.06 -10.15
CA GLY A 4 -14.91 -1.65 -8.84
C GLY A 4 -14.30 -0.83 -7.72
N THR A 5 -14.97 -0.87 -6.58
CA THR A 5 -14.46 -0.33 -5.32
C THR A 5 -14.09 -1.50 -4.43
N TYR A 6 -12.88 -1.48 -3.88
CA TYR A 6 -12.40 -2.45 -2.91
C TYR A 6 -12.07 -1.72 -1.61
N ILE A 7 -12.55 -2.28 -0.49
CA ILE A 7 -12.24 -1.76 0.85
C ILE A 7 -11.37 -2.81 1.54
N GLU A 8 -10.15 -2.42 1.89
CA GLU A 8 -9.20 -3.25 2.62
C GLU A 8 -9.08 -2.74 4.06
N LYS A 9 -9.09 -3.65 5.03
CA LYS A 9 -8.78 -3.31 6.42
C LYS A 9 -7.26 -3.41 6.65
N LEU A 10 -6.67 -2.38 7.23
CA LEU A 10 -5.24 -2.35 7.55
C LEU A 10 -4.99 -2.65 9.03
N GLU A 11 -3.76 -3.07 9.34
CA GLU A 11 -3.31 -3.39 10.70
C GLU A 11 -2.38 -2.29 11.25
N LYS A 12 -2.66 -1.80 12.47
CA LYS A 12 -2.00 -0.64 13.13
C LYS A 12 -0.50 -0.73 13.38
N ASP A 13 0.13 -1.87 13.11
CA ASP A 13 1.58 -2.08 13.31
C ASP A 13 2.29 -2.45 11.99
N TYR A 14 1.63 -2.26 10.86
CA TYR A 14 2.18 -2.56 9.55
C TYR A 14 2.16 -1.36 8.62
N THR A 15 3.23 -1.22 7.86
CA THR A 15 3.35 -0.33 6.73
C THR A 15 3.03 -1.10 5.46
N TYR A 16 2.16 -0.53 4.63
CA TYR A 16 1.75 -1.08 3.35
C TYR A 16 2.36 -0.24 2.23
N SER A 17 3.16 -0.89 1.39
CA SER A 17 3.83 -0.27 0.25
C SER A 17 3.22 -0.79 -1.03
N TYR A 18 2.47 0.06 -1.73
CA TYR A 18 1.74 -0.23 -2.95
C TYR A 18 2.54 0.22 -4.18
N TYR A 19 2.61 -0.62 -5.20
CA TYR A 19 3.22 -0.29 -6.49
C TYR A 19 2.32 -0.72 -7.63
N LEU A 20 2.01 0.23 -8.52
CA LEU A 20 1.15 0.02 -9.67
C LEU A 20 1.96 -0.41 -10.90
N LEU A 21 1.84 -1.68 -11.28
CA LEU A 21 2.53 -2.25 -12.44
C LEU A 21 1.92 -1.78 -13.75
N ASP A 22 0.60 -1.67 -13.80
CA ASP A 22 -0.15 -1.28 -14.99
C ASP A 22 -1.56 -0.78 -14.64
N GLY A 23 -2.12 0.08 -15.49
CA GLY A 23 -3.45 0.68 -15.32
C GLY A 23 -3.47 1.99 -14.53
N GLU A 24 -4.67 2.33 -14.06
CA GLU A 24 -4.99 3.56 -13.32
C GLU A 24 -6.05 3.26 -12.25
N LEU A 25 -5.75 3.66 -11.02
CA LEU A 25 -6.62 3.51 -9.86
C LEU A 25 -6.46 4.68 -8.90
N THR A 26 -7.42 4.86 -8.00
CA THR A 26 -7.37 5.87 -6.94
C THR A 26 -7.29 5.17 -5.59
N ILE A 27 -6.35 5.58 -4.74
CA ILE A 27 -6.23 5.14 -3.34
C ILE A 27 -6.16 6.39 -2.46
N GLU A 28 -7.00 6.50 -1.42
CA GLU A 28 -7.02 7.66 -0.52
C GLU A 28 -7.11 9.00 -1.28
N ASP A 29 -8.04 9.10 -2.24
CA ASP A 29 -8.24 10.24 -3.16
C ASP A 29 -7.04 10.59 -4.06
N LYS A 30 -5.97 9.78 -4.06
CA LYS A 30 -4.80 9.96 -4.92
C LYS A 30 -4.89 9.09 -6.16
N LEU A 31 -4.88 9.74 -7.33
CA LEU A 31 -4.78 9.05 -8.61
C LEU A 31 -3.37 8.46 -8.77
N LEU A 32 -3.28 7.15 -8.85
CA LEU A 32 -2.06 6.40 -9.13
C LEU A 32 -2.08 5.98 -10.60
N LYS A 33 -0.97 6.24 -11.28
CA LYS A 33 -0.71 5.79 -12.66
C LYS A 33 0.39 4.75 -12.67
N LYS A 34 0.56 4.03 -13.77
CA LYS A 34 1.68 3.11 -13.97
C LYS A 34 3.00 3.65 -13.39
N ASP A 35 3.71 2.78 -12.68
CA ASP A 35 4.97 3.05 -11.95
C ASP A 35 4.85 4.00 -10.75
N SER A 36 3.62 4.33 -10.34
CA SER A 36 3.40 5.06 -9.09
C SER A 36 3.60 4.16 -7.89
N PHE A 37 4.16 4.76 -6.84
CA PHE A 37 4.41 4.14 -5.55
C PHE A 37 3.71 4.92 -4.45
N LEU A 38 3.06 4.20 -3.52
CA LEU A 38 2.35 4.78 -2.38
C LEU A 38 2.68 3.99 -1.12
N VAL A 39 3.02 4.69 -0.04
CA VAL A 39 3.20 4.10 1.29
C VAL A 39 2.08 4.58 2.18
N LEU A 40 1.42 3.66 2.87
CA LEU A 40 0.37 3.93 3.84
C LEU A 40 0.74 3.31 5.19
N GLU A 41 0.49 4.08 6.23
CA GLU A 41 0.69 3.72 7.63
C GLU A 41 -0.39 4.40 8.48
N ASP A 42 -0.65 3.87 9.68
CA ASP A 42 -1.57 4.43 10.66
C ASP A 42 -3.03 4.66 10.18
N LEU A 43 -3.49 3.88 9.20
CA LEU A 43 -4.89 3.85 8.73
C LEU A 43 -5.59 2.56 9.18
N ASP A 44 -6.90 2.63 9.44
CA ASP A 44 -7.72 1.46 9.81
C ASP A 44 -8.28 0.72 8.58
N TYR A 45 -8.53 1.46 7.50
CA TYR A 45 -9.00 0.94 6.23
C TYR A 45 -8.49 1.83 5.09
N ILE A 46 -8.50 1.27 3.88
CA ILE A 46 -8.27 2.02 2.64
C ILE A 46 -9.37 1.72 1.64
N GLU A 47 -9.70 2.71 0.82
CA GLU A 47 -10.55 2.55 -0.34
C GLU A 47 -9.71 2.56 -1.62
N ILE A 48 -9.88 1.54 -2.45
CA ILE A 48 -9.26 1.43 -3.77
C ILE A 48 -10.34 1.49 -4.83
N ILE A 49 -10.30 2.51 -5.67
CA ILE A 49 -11.24 2.71 -6.77
C ILE A 49 -10.53 2.39 -8.08
N VAL A 50 -10.98 1.33 -8.75
CA VAL A 50 -10.42 0.85 -10.01
C VAL A 50 -11.31 1.34 -11.16
N ASN A 51 -10.78 2.24 -12.00
CA ASN A 51 -11.51 2.79 -13.14
C ASN A 51 -11.29 2.00 -14.44
N GLU A 52 -10.12 1.37 -14.55
CA GLU A 52 -9.72 0.48 -15.63
C GLU A 52 -8.94 -0.72 -15.09
N LYS A 53 -8.79 -1.77 -15.91
CA LYS A 53 -8.05 -2.96 -15.50
C LYS A 53 -6.65 -2.56 -15.03
N SER A 54 -6.33 -2.85 -13.78
CA SER A 54 -5.08 -2.45 -13.14
C SER A 54 -4.42 -3.64 -12.46
N GLU A 55 -3.10 -3.65 -12.45
CA GLU A 55 -2.29 -4.66 -11.78
C GLU A 55 -1.47 -3.99 -10.67
N LEU A 56 -1.80 -4.32 -9.43
CA LEU A 56 -1.22 -3.73 -8.23
C LEU A 56 -0.59 -4.84 -7.39
N PHE A 57 0.65 -4.65 -6.95
CA PHE A 57 1.20 -5.44 -5.86
C PHE A 57 1.46 -4.57 -4.64
N PHE A 58 1.46 -5.20 -3.48
CA PHE A 58 1.78 -4.52 -2.23
C PHE A 58 2.68 -5.37 -1.36
N VAL A 59 3.48 -4.69 -0.54
CA VAL A 59 4.28 -5.30 0.51
C VAL A 59 3.75 -4.81 1.85
N LYS A 60 3.35 -5.76 2.69
CA LYS A 60 3.01 -5.54 4.09
C LYS A 60 4.24 -5.83 4.96
N SER A 61 4.69 -4.86 5.74
CA SER A 61 5.88 -5.00 6.59
C SER A 61 5.63 -4.41 7.98
N PRO A 62 6.17 -4.98 9.07
CA PRO A 62 5.99 -4.40 10.40
C PRO A 62 6.60 -2.99 10.48
N SER A 63 5.83 -1.99 10.92
CA SER A 63 6.29 -0.61 11.06
C SER A 63 7.36 -0.47 12.15
N LYS A 64 7.30 -1.34 13.16
CA LYS A 64 8.27 -1.40 14.26
C LYS A 64 8.92 -2.77 14.32
N ILE A 65 10.24 -2.77 14.24
CA ILE A 65 11.06 -3.96 14.39
C ILE A 65 11.42 -4.10 15.87
N GLY A 66 10.82 -5.08 16.55
CA GLY A 66 10.97 -5.31 17.99
C GLY A 66 12.24 -6.03 18.44
N TYR A 67 13.19 -6.34 17.55
CA TYR A 67 14.43 -7.01 17.96
C TYR A 67 15.51 -6.01 18.40
N LYS A 68 16.27 -6.38 19.44
CA LYS A 68 17.47 -5.64 19.85
C LYS A 68 18.48 -5.65 18.70
N ARG A 69 18.72 -4.50 18.07
CA ARG A 69 19.86 -4.33 17.17
C ARG A 69 21.13 -4.45 18.00
N PHE A 70 21.87 -5.56 17.85
CA PHE A 70 23.24 -5.63 18.34
C PHE A 70 24.09 -4.69 17.46
N LEU A 71 24.19 -3.43 17.88
CA LEU A 71 25.15 -2.49 17.32
C LEU A 71 26.53 -2.87 17.88
N GLN A 72 27.20 -3.84 17.23
CA GLN A 72 28.62 -4.07 17.49
C GLN A 72 29.41 -2.92 16.85
N ARG A 73 29.77 -1.92 17.66
CA ARG A 73 30.78 -0.93 17.31
C ARG A 73 32.15 -1.59 17.47
N TYR A 74 32.90 -1.69 16.37
CA TYR A 74 34.33 -1.96 16.37
C TYR A 74 35.11 -0.69 16.70
#